data_AF-A0A1Z4BMF5-F1
#
_entry.id   AF-A0A1Z4BMF5-F1
#
_cell.length_a   1.000
_cell.length_b   1.000
_cell.length_c   1.000
_cell.angle_alpha   90.00
_cell.angle_beta   90.00
_cell.angle_gamma   90.00
#
_symmetry.space_group_name_H-M   'P 1'
#
loop_
_entity.id
_entity.type
_entity.pdbx_description
1 polymer ?
#
loop_
_entity_poly.entity_id
_entity_poly.type
_entity_poly.pdbx_seq_one_letter_code
_entity_poly.pdbx_strand_id
1 'polypeptide(L)'
;MNPLQKIEQTYGFQYPKLYHQLYEDGMLNWGQFGPRWLELEYPKIKDNPPLLLEGRMDFEILELSEISEEIEFLHGAESFYKIKPEFLFIPFGKNGAGDYYCLFYNKENPLPEPWVVVFAHDWINVDVLADNFQNFIFYGLLECVLCIDELLADDDSFYTEITNMFRTHRPYLSKEQAKIVEDIYKRKTFASTYTYTFNDREYTEKYIGLLSREEFDTLCNKFIPIPKEEKQFEYSND
;
A
#
# COMPACT_ATOMS: atom_id res chain seq x y z
N MET A 1 15.12 22.13 7.11
CA MET A 1 14.67 21.31 5.98
C MET A 1 14.15 20.01 6.56
N ASN A 2 12.89 19.68 6.28
CA ASN A 2 12.26 18.42 6.69
C ASN A 2 13.04 17.22 6.04
N PRO A 3 13.18 16.06 6.71
CA PRO A 3 13.72 14.84 6.11
C PRO A 3 13.22 14.53 4.68
N LEU A 4 11.92 14.66 4.41
CA LEU A 4 11.34 14.45 3.08
C LEU A 4 11.96 15.38 2.03
N GLN A 5 12.07 16.68 2.35
CA GLN A 5 12.68 17.67 1.45
C GLN A 5 14.16 17.37 1.17
N LYS A 6 14.85 16.76 2.12
CA LYS A 6 16.24 16.33 1.93
C LYS A 6 16.32 15.20 0.91
N ILE A 7 15.43 14.20 1.02
CA ILE A 7 15.35 13.06 0.10
C ILE A 7 14.99 13.56 -1.31
N GLU A 8 13.94 14.38 -1.43
CA GLU A 8 13.50 15.02 -2.68
C GLU A 8 14.65 15.75 -3.40
N GLN A 9 15.41 16.58 -2.67
CA GLN A 9 16.55 17.31 -3.24
C GLN A 9 17.70 16.39 -3.65
N THR A 10 17.93 15.31 -2.89
CA THR A 10 19.03 14.37 -3.15
C THR A 10 18.77 13.58 -4.43
N TYR A 11 17.52 13.14 -4.63
CA TYR A 11 17.14 12.22 -5.71
C TYR A 11 16.37 12.89 -6.87
N GLY A 12 16.09 14.20 -6.76
CA GLY A 12 15.51 14.99 -7.85
C GLY A 12 14.05 14.66 -8.16
N PHE A 13 13.23 14.39 -7.13
CA PHE A 13 11.79 14.17 -7.25
C PHE A 13 11.00 15.00 -6.23
N GLN A 14 9.67 14.91 -6.25
CA GLN A 14 8.80 15.53 -5.26
C GLN A 14 7.77 14.50 -4.79
N TYR A 15 7.64 14.30 -3.49
CA TYR A 15 6.56 13.50 -2.92
C TYR A 15 5.20 14.15 -3.21
N PRO A 16 4.12 13.35 -3.31
CA PRO A 16 2.76 13.87 -3.35
C PRO A 16 2.49 14.81 -2.18
N LYS A 17 1.68 15.84 -2.39
CA LYS A 17 1.27 16.77 -1.30
C LYS A 17 0.64 16.00 -0.13
N LEU A 18 -0.14 14.97 -0.44
CA LEU A 18 -0.75 14.11 0.57
C LEU A 18 0.29 13.37 1.41
N TYR A 19 1.42 12.96 0.83
CA TYR A 19 2.49 12.29 1.56
C TYR A 19 3.19 13.24 2.54
N HIS A 20 3.39 14.51 2.16
CA HIS A 20 3.83 15.55 3.09
C HIS A 20 2.83 15.78 4.22
N GLN A 21 1.53 15.81 3.91
CA GLN A 21 0.49 15.94 4.93
C GLN A 21 0.51 14.76 5.92
N LEU A 22 0.66 13.52 5.43
CA LEU A 22 0.79 12.34 6.29
C LEU A 22 2.02 12.43 7.22
N TYR A 23 3.13 13.00 6.73
CA TYR A 23 4.29 13.25 7.57
C TYR A 23 3.99 14.28 8.67
N GLU A 24 3.35 15.40 8.32
CA GLU A 24 2.98 16.44 9.28
C GLU A 24 1.99 15.94 10.34
N ASP A 25 1.07 15.06 9.94
CA ASP A 25 0.08 14.43 10.82
C ASP A 25 0.65 13.26 11.63
N GLY A 26 1.92 12.88 11.43
CA GLY A 26 2.58 11.76 12.12
C GLY A 26 2.18 10.36 11.63
N MET A 27 1.46 10.28 10.51
CA MET A 27 0.95 9.03 9.94
C MET A 27 2.04 8.15 9.30
N LEU A 28 3.25 8.66 9.08
CA LEU A 28 4.38 7.88 8.57
C LEU A 28 5.23 7.24 9.67
N ASN A 29 4.82 7.34 10.94
CA ASN A 29 5.61 6.89 12.08
C ASN A 29 4.96 5.69 12.76
N TRP A 30 5.49 4.49 12.52
CA TRP A 30 5.09 3.27 13.20
C TRP A 30 5.83 3.04 14.54
N GLY A 31 6.61 4.00 15.01
CA GLY A 31 7.49 3.83 16.15
C GLY A 31 8.82 3.17 15.76
N GLN A 32 9.59 2.76 16.77
CA GLN A 32 10.90 2.15 16.56
C GLN A 32 10.80 0.66 16.25
N PHE A 33 11.17 0.25 15.03
CA PHE A 33 11.13 -1.16 14.64
C PHE A 33 12.09 -2.03 15.48
N GLY A 34 11.69 -3.28 15.72
CA GLY A 34 12.53 -4.26 16.41
C GLY A 34 11.74 -5.46 16.98
N PRO A 35 12.43 -6.48 17.54
CA PRO A 35 11.81 -7.73 17.96
C PRO A 35 10.72 -7.59 19.05
N ARG A 36 10.71 -6.46 19.77
CA ARG A 36 9.75 -6.14 20.82
C ARG A 36 8.75 -5.06 20.41
N TRP A 37 8.64 -4.74 19.12
CA TRP A 37 7.78 -3.68 18.61
C TRP A 37 6.32 -3.88 19.03
N LEU A 38 5.81 -5.11 18.96
CA LEU A 38 4.44 -5.44 19.37
C LEU A 38 4.18 -5.18 20.87
N GLU A 39 5.20 -5.32 21.71
CA GLU A 39 5.11 -5.09 23.15
C GLU A 39 5.30 -3.61 23.52
N LEU A 40 6.21 -2.93 22.83
CA LEU A 40 6.71 -1.61 23.23
C LEU A 40 6.13 -0.45 22.42
N GLU A 41 5.86 -0.63 21.13
CA GLU A 41 5.41 0.44 20.23
C GLU A 41 3.93 0.30 19.89
N TYR A 42 3.47 -0.88 19.48
CA TYR A 42 2.08 -1.11 19.09
C TYR A 42 1.04 -0.60 20.10
N PRO A 43 1.17 -0.85 21.43
CA PRO A 43 0.17 -0.37 22.39
C PRO A 43 0.05 1.15 22.47
N LYS A 44 1.08 1.89 22.03
CA LYS A 44 1.08 3.36 22.01
C LYS A 44 0.29 3.93 20.83
N ILE A 45 0.18 3.18 19.74
CA ILE A 45 -0.33 3.68 18.45
C ILE A 45 -1.64 3.01 17.98
N LYS A 46 -1.99 1.81 18.48
CA LYS A 46 -3.20 1.07 18.04
C LYS A 46 -4.54 1.83 18.18
N ASP A 47 -4.63 2.77 19.13
CA ASP A 47 -5.84 3.56 19.32
C ASP A 47 -5.92 4.74 18.33
N ASN A 48 -4.79 5.15 17.75
CA ASN A 48 -4.66 6.17 16.70
C ASN A 48 -3.67 5.66 15.62
N PRO A 49 -4.03 4.60 14.90
CA PRO A 49 -3.08 3.89 14.05
C PRO A 49 -2.57 4.81 12.91
N PRO A 50 -1.24 4.85 12.68
CA PRO A 50 -0.62 5.48 11.52
C PRO A 50 -0.99 4.72 10.22
N LEU A 51 -0.41 5.16 9.10
CA LEU A 51 -0.78 4.72 7.77
C LEU A 51 -0.82 3.19 7.67
N LEU A 52 -2.01 2.64 7.44
CA LEU A 52 -2.33 1.23 7.22
C LEU A 52 -1.73 0.27 8.26
N LEU A 53 -1.58 0.70 9.52
CA LEU A 53 -0.98 -0.12 10.59
C LEU A 53 -1.68 -1.47 10.79
N GLU A 54 -3.00 -1.44 10.88
CA GLU A 54 -3.82 -2.65 11.04
C GLU A 54 -4.02 -3.38 9.71
N GLY A 55 -3.18 -3.02 8.72
CA GLY A 55 -3.39 -3.35 7.34
C GLY A 55 -2.97 -4.77 7.03
N ARG A 56 -3.96 -5.65 6.85
CA ARG A 56 -3.76 -7.05 6.43
C ARG A 56 -3.36 -7.20 4.95
N MET A 57 -2.97 -6.10 4.32
CA MET A 57 -2.45 -6.01 2.96
C MET A 57 -1.00 -6.51 2.84
N ASP A 58 -0.40 -7.06 3.91
CA ASP A 58 1.03 -7.36 3.98
C ASP A 58 1.85 -6.11 3.61
N PHE A 59 1.69 -5.07 4.43
CA PHE A 59 2.31 -3.76 4.25
C PHE A 59 2.98 -3.34 5.55
N GLU A 60 4.23 -2.89 5.45
CA GLU A 60 4.99 -2.26 6.52
C GLU A 60 5.54 -0.93 5.98
N ILE A 61 5.37 0.15 6.73
CA ILE A 61 6.01 1.44 6.36
C ILE A 61 7.54 1.32 6.50
N LEU A 62 8.29 1.95 5.61
CA LEU A 62 9.73 2.15 5.82
C LEU A 62 9.99 3.30 6.78
N GLU A 63 10.99 3.17 7.65
CA GLU A 63 11.43 4.32 8.43
C GLU A 63 12.04 5.38 7.50
N LEU A 64 11.79 6.67 7.76
CA LEU A 64 12.31 7.75 6.90
C LEU A 64 13.85 7.75 6.81
N SER A 65 14.54 7.22 7.82
CA SER A 65 15.99 7.05 7.82
C SER A 65 16.48 5.97 6.85
N GLU A 66 15.63 5.00 6.51
CA GLU A 66 15.96 3.87 5.63
C GLU A 66 15.73 4.21 4.16
N ILE A 67 14.79 5.12 3.85
CA ILE A 67 14.39 5.43 2.47
C ILE A 67 15.58 5.75 1.55
N SER A 68 16.55 6.56 1.99
CA SER A 68 17.73 6.84 1.17
C SER A 68 18.54 5.59 0.82
N GLU A 69 18.74 4.71 1.80
CA GLU A 69 19.47 3.45 1.59
C GLU A 69 18.72 2.55 0.61
N GLU A 70 17.40 2.46 0.74
CA GLU A 70 16.56 1.66 -0.16
C GLU A 70 16.50 2.23 -1.59
N ILE A 71 16.53 3.56 -1.75
CA ILE A 71 16.67 4.16 -3.08
C ILE A 71 18.02 3.79 -3.71
N GLU A 72 19.12 3.82 -2.96
CA GLU A 72 20.44 3.40 -3.47
C GLU A 72 20.49 1.90 -3.75
N PHE A 73 19.79 1.08 -2.98
CA PHE A 73 19.68 -0.35 -3.25
C PHE A 73 18.98 -0.63 -4.58
N LEU A 74 17.92 0.12 -4.90
CA LEU A 74 17.18 0.00 -6.15
C LEU A 74 17.89 0.67 -7.35
N HIS A 75 18.51 1.84 -7.18
CA HIS A 75 18.98 2.66 -8.31
C HIS A 75 20.49 2.93 -8.34
N GLY A 76 21.20 2.54 -7.29
CA GLY A 76 22.63 2.79 -7.14
C GLY A 76 23.47 2.03 -8.17
N ALA A 77 24.73 2.44 -8.33
CA ALA A 77 25.64 1.85 -9.32
C ALA A 77 25.88 0.34 -9.12
N GLU A 78 25.73 -0.13 -7.89
CA GLU A 78 25.88 -1.55 -7.51
C GLU A 78 24.54 -2.29 -7.47
N SER A 79 23.43 -1.64 -7.86
CA SER A 79 22.14 -2.30 -7.92
C SER A 79 22.14 -3.42 -8.95
N PHE A 80 21.61 -4.57 -8.55
CA PHE A 80 21.37 -5.69 -9.47
C PHE A 80 20.07 -5.51 -10.25
N TYR A 81 19.19 -4.61 -9.80
CA TYR A 81 17.97 -4.25 -10.51
C TYR A 81 18.35 -3.35 -11.68
N LYS A 82 18.31 -3.89 -12.89
CA LYS A 82 18.64 -3.17 -14.13
C LYS A 82 17.47 -2.27 -14.57
N ILE A 83 17.03 -1.42 -13.65
CA ILE A 83 15.89 -0.53 -13.85
C ILE A 83 16.18 0.40 -15.03
N LYS A 84 15.17 0.53 -15.91
CA LYS A 84 15.20 1.45 -17.04
C LYS A 84 15.53 2.88 -16.56
N PRO A 85 16.47 3.60 -17.20
CA PRO A 85 16.98 4.88 -16.69
C PRO A 85 15.92 6.00 -16.59
N GLU A 86 14.85 5.89 -17.38
CA GLU A 86 13.68 6.75 -17.33
C GLU A 86 12.78 6.49 -16.12
N PHE A 87 12.88 5.33 -15.48
CA PHE A 87 12.08 4.96 -14.31
C PHE A 87 12.78 5.35 -13.02
N LEU A 88 11.99 5.82 -12.06
CA LEU A 88 12.41 6.08 -10.70
C LEU A 88 11.35 5.52 -9.75
N PHE A 89 11.80 4.62 -8.88
CA PHE A 89 10.99 4.01 -7.83
C PHE A 89 11.47 4.56 -6.49
N ILE A 90 10.56 5.22 -5.77
CA ILE A 90 10.82 5.73 -4.43
C ILE A 90 10.09 4.84 -3.43
N PRO A 91 10.78 3.93 -2.74
CA PRO A 91 10.15 3.03 -1.79
C PRO A 91 9.65 3.81 -0.57
N PHE A 92 8.48 3.45 -0.08
CA PHE A 92 7.89 4.00 1.15
C PHE A 92 7.35 2.92 2.09
N GLY A 93 7.23 1.69 1.60
CA GLY A 93 6.86 0.53 2.40
C GLY A 93 7.38 -0.75 1.77
N LYS A 94 7.22 -1.87 2.47
CA LYS A 94 7.56 -3.22 2.00
C LYS A 94 6.56 -4.24 2.52
N ASN A 95 6.56 -5.43 1.93
CA ASN A 95 5.83 -6.59 2.47
C ASN A 95 6.80 -7.60 3.14
N GLY A 96 6.25 -8.61 3.81
CA GLY A 96 7.05 -9.67 4.44
C GLY A 96 7.86 -10.53 3.46
N ALA A 97 7.53 -10.51 2.17
CA ALA A 97 8.26 -11.20 1.11
C ALA A 97 9.48 -10.42 0.59
N GLY A 98 9.61 -9.14 0.93
CA GLY A 98 10.70 -8.27 0.47
C GLY A 98 10.38 -7.43 -0.76
N ASP A 99 9.13 -7.42 -1.22
CA ASP A 99 8.67 -6.53 -2.28
C ASP A 99 8.49 -5.11 -1.74
N TYR A 100 8.71 -4.12 -2.60
CA TYR A 100 8.60 -2.71 -2.22
C TYR A 100 7.30 -2.08 -2.71
N TYR A 101 6.64 -1.33 -1.82
CA TYR A 101 5.64 -0.36 -2.21
C TYR A 101 6.36 0.95 -2.57
N CYS A 102 6.22 1.37 -3.83
CA CYS A 102 6.97 2.49 -4.40
C CYS A 102 6.04 3.56 -4.96
N LEU A 103 6.48 4.82 -4.85
CA LEU A 103 6.03 5.89 -5.74
C LEU A 103 6.80 5.77 -7.05
N PHE A 104 6.08 5.62 -8.15
CA PHE A 104 6.64 5.47 -9.48
C PHE A 104 6.63 6.79 -10.25
N TYR A 105 7.79 7.14 -10.80
CA TYR A 105 7.97 8.26 -11.71
C TYR A 105 8.58 7.78 -13.02
N ASN A 106 8.02 8.24 -14.13
CA ASN A 106 8.58 8.07 -15.46
C ASN A 106 9.03 9.43 -15.99
N LYS A 107 10.33 9.61 -16.22
CA LYS A 107 10.95 10.86 -16.67
C LYS A 107 10.55 11.23 -18.10
N GLU A 108 10.27 10.23 -18.94
CA GLU A 108 9.88 10.43 -20.35
C GLU A 108 8.37 10.63 -20.50
N ASN A 109 7.57 10.03 -19.64
CA ASN A 109 6.11 10.18 -19.60
C ASN A 109 5.65 10.62 -18.20
N PRO A 110 5.89 11.89 -17.80
CA PRO A 110 5.57 12.36 -16.46
C PRO A 110 4.05 12.39 -16.24
N LEU A 111 3.63 11.76 -15.14
CA LEU A 111 2.25 11.74 -14.69
C LEU A 111 1.96 12.95 -13.79
N PRO A 112 0.69 13.41 -13.69
CA PRO A 112 0.32 14.51 -12.80
C PRO A 112 0.61 14.24 -11.32
N GLU A 113 0.44 12.98 -10.90
CA GLU A 113 0.85 12.44 -9.61
C GLU A 113 1.56 11.09 -9.83
N PRO A 114 2.53 10.71 -9.00
CA PRO A 114 3.15 9.41 -9.10
C PRO A 114 2.14 8.31 -8.78
N TRP A 115 2.20 7.24 -9.56
CA TRP A 115 1.47 6.02 -9.25
C TRP A 115 2.08 5.31 -8.04
N VAL A 116 1.26 4.56 -7.33
CA VAL A 116 1.71 3.62 -6.30
C VAL A 116 1.76 2.23 -6.91
N VAL A 117 2.92 1.60 -6.78
CA VAL A 117 3.21 0.30 -7.40
C VAL A 117 3.82 -0.67 -6.39
N VAL A 118 3.70 -1.97 -6.66
CA VAL A 118 4.48 -3.02 -6.01
C VAL A 118 5.62 -3.42 -6.95
N PHE A 119 6.83 -3.20 -6.48
CA PHE A 119 8.05 -3.66 -7.11
C PHE A 119 8.42 -5.02 -6.51
N ALA A 120 8.21 -6.08 -7.29
CA ALA A 120 8.54 -7.44 -6.88
C ALA A 120 10.07 -7.62 -6.81
N HIS A 121 10.55 -8.24 -5.74
CA HIS A 121 11.99 -8.40 -5.53
C HIS A 121 12.61 -9.51 -6.40
N ASP A 122 11.81 -10.48 -6.84
CA ASP A 122 12.22 -11.70 -7.56
C ASP A 122 11.65 -11.82 -8.98
N TRP A 123 10.89 -10.81 -9.42
CA TRP A 123 10.23 -10.77 -10.72
C TRP A 123 10.44 -9.43 -11.41
N ILE A 124 10.42 -9.40 -12.75
CA ILE A 124 10.68 -8.18 -13.54
C ILE A 124 9.46 -7.27 -13.69
N ASN A 125 8.26 -7.81 -13.46
CA ASN A 125 7.04 -7.03 -13.56
C ASN A 125 6.78 -6.23 -12.29
N VAL A 126 6.25 -5.03 -12.50
CA VAL A 126 5.75 -4.11 -11.50
C VAL A 126 4.24 -4.10 -11.60
N ASP A 127 3.55 -4.25 -10.48
CA ASP A 127 2.09 -4.15 -10.42
C ASP A 127 1.66 -2.75 -9.99
N VAL A 128 0.72 -2.15 -10.71
CA VAL A 128 0.20 -0.81 -10.39
C VAL A 128 -1.03 -0.95 -9.50
N LEU A 129 -0.93 -0.46 -8.26
CA LEU A 129 -2.01 -0.52 -7.28
C LEU A 129 -2.93 0.70 -7.36
N ALA A 130 -2.35 1.89 -7.52
CA ALA A 130 -3.10 3.12 -7.55
C ALA A 130 -2.48 4.20 -8.44
N ASP A 131 -3.32 5.03 -9.03
CA ASP A 131 -2.93 6.16 -9.86
C ASP A 131 -2.56 7.42 -9.07
N ASN A 132 -2.73 7.41 -7.74
CA ASN A 132 -2.28 8.43 -6.80
C ASN A 132 -2.31 7.90 -5.35
N PHE A 133 -1.76 8.67 -4.41
CA PHE A 133 -1.63 8.22 -3.01
C PHE A 133 -2.97 8.14 -2.25
N GLN A 134 -3.95 9.01 -2.56
CA GLN A 134 -5.29 8.92 -1.95
C GLN A 134 -5.98 7.61 -2.35
N ASN A 135 -5.87 7.25 -3.61
CA ASN A 135 -6.42 6.01 -4.15
C ASN A 135 -5.69 4.77 -3.60
N PHE A 136 -4.40 4.88 -3.29
CA PHE A 136 -3.68 3.83 -2.56
C PHE A 136 -4.21 3.65 -1.13
N ILE A 137 -4.46 4.74 -0.40
CA ILE A 137 -5.08 4.64 0.94
C ILE A 137 -6.45 3.97 0.84
N PHE A 138 -7.26 4.35 -0.14
CA PHE A 138 -8.56 3.73 -0.37
C PHE A 138 -8.43 2.24 -0.71
N TYR A 139 -7.53 1.89 -1.62
CA TYR A 139 -7.20 0.51 -1.99
C TYR A 139 -6.82 -0.32 -0.76
N GLY A 140 -5.88 0.18 0.04
CA GLY A 140 -5.44 -0.51 1.25
C GLY A 140 -6.57 -0.73 2.24
N LEU A 141 -7.39 0.28 2.51
CA LEU A 141 -8.55 0.14 3.41
C LEU A 141 -9.56 -0.91 2.93
N LEU A 142 -9.72 -1.10 1.62
CA LEU A 142 -10.57 -2.17 1.08
C LEU A 142 -9.88 -3.54 1.18
N GLU A 143 -8.60 -3.64 0.83
CA GLU A 143 -7.87 -4.91 0.80
C GLU A 143 -7.74 -5.52 2.20
N CYS A 144 -7.57 -4.69 3.24
CA CYS A 144 -7.43 -5.13 4.62
C CYS A 144 -8.63 -5.92 5.16
N VAL A 145 -9.79 -5.78 4.52
CA VAL A 145 -11.04 -6.47 4.90
C VAL A 145 -11.56 -7.40 3.81
N LEU A 146 -10.77 -7.62 2.74
CA LEU A 146 -11.10 -8.53 1.64
C LEU A 146 -10.90 -9.99 2.06
N CYS A 147 -9.73 -10.31 2.62
CA CYS A 147 -9.36 -11.65 3.08
C CYS A 147 -8.88 -11.59 4.52
N ILE A 148 -9.74 -12.02 5.44
CA ILE A 148 -9.54 -11.99 6.89
C ILE A 148 -9.20 -13.41 7.33
N ASP A 149 -8.15 -13.57 8.14
CA ASP A 149 -7.85 -14.83 8.83
C ASP A 149 -9.11 -15.33 9.56
N GLU A 150 -9.51 -16.57 9.31
CA GLU A 150 -10.71 -17.19 9.90
C GLU A 150 -10.68 -17.16 11.43
N LEU A 151 -9.48 -17.19 12.05
CA LEU A 151 -9.32 -17.13 13.51
C LEU A 151 -9.63 -15.76 14.10
N LEU A 152 -9.67 -14.72 13.27
CA LEU A 152 -9.95 -13.33 13.65
C LEU A 152 -11.35 -12.87 13.21
N ALA A 153 -12.09 -13.73 12.50
CA ALA A 153 -13.45 -13.45 12.08
C ALA A 153 -14.37 -13.32 13.31
N ASP A 154 -15.12 -12.23 13.37
CA ASP A 154 -16.06 -11.90 14.45
C ASP A 154 -15.45 -11.66 15.84
N ASP A 155 -14.17 -11.30 15.91
CA ASP A 155 -13.54 -10.76 17.12
C ASP A 155 -13.90 -9.26 17.29
N ASP A 156 -14.28 -8.85 18.51
CA ASP A 156 -14.51 -7.45 18.86
C ASP A 156 -13.24 -6.60 18.68
N SER A 157 -12.06 -7.22 18.82
CA SER A 157 -10.77 -6.57 18.58
C SER A 157 -10.63 -6.13 17.12
N PHE A 158 -10.97 -7.00 16.17
CA PHE A 158 -10.91 -6.72 14.73
C PHE A 158 -11.77 -5.52 14.34
N TYR A 159 -13.03 -5.48 14.78
CA TYR A 159 -13.91 -4.34 14.47
C TYR A 159 -13.42 -3.04 15.11
N THR A 160 -12.79 -3.11 16.28
CA THR A 160 -12.17 -1.96 16.94
C THR A 160 -10.98 -1.45 16.15
N GLU A 161 -10.09 -2.35 15.71
CA GLU A 161 -8.88 -2.06 14.91
C GLU A 161 -9.25 -1.36 13.60
N ILE A 162 -10.14 -1.94 12.80
CA ILE A 162 -10.54 -1.35 11.50
C ILE A 162 -11.30 -0.04 11.70
N THR A 163 -12.07 0.11 12.78
CA THR A 163 -12.76 1.37 13.09
C THR A 163 -11.76 2.48 13.44
N ASN A 164 -10.74 2.17 14.24
CA ASN A 164 -9.67 3.10 14.57
C ASN A 164 -8.85 3.49 13.33
N MET A 165 -8.51 2.50 12.49
CA MET A 165 -7.84 2.72 11.22
C MET A 165 -8.65 3.64 10.31
N PHE A 166 -9.93 3.33 10.08
CA PHE A 166 -10.77 4.19 9.26
C PHE A 166 -10.86 5.61 9.82
N ARG A 167 -10.97 5.77 11.14
CA ARG A 167 -11.05 7.09 11.78
C ARG A 167 -9.81 7.94 11.50
N THR A 168 -8.61 7.38 11.58
CA THR A 168 -7.36 8.13 11.29
C THR A 168 -7.16 8.37 9.80
N HIS A 169 -7.68 7.49 8.93
CA HIS A 169 -7.49 7.61 7.48
C HIS A 169 -8.57 8.44 6.77
N ARG A 170 -9.76 8.59 7.37
CA ARG A 170 -10.89 9.32 6.80
C ARG A 170 -10.54 10.73 6.25
N PRO A 171 -9.68 11.54 6.90
CA PRO A 171 -9.32 12.87 6.39
C PRO A 171 -8.62 12.86 5.02
N TYR A 172 -8.01 11.73 4.65
CA TYR A 172 -7.22 11.58 3.41
C TYR A 172 -8.03 10.99 2.25
N LEU A 173 -9.33 10.74 2.44
CA LEU A 173 -10.22 10.18 1.44
C LEU A 173 -11.15 11.24 0.86
N SER A 174 -11.61 11.02 -0.38
CA SER A 174 -12.80 11.74 -0.87
C SER A 174 -14.03 11.38 -0.04
N LYS A 175 -15.05 12.25 -0.08
CA LYS A 175 -16.33 12.00 0.62
C LYS A 175 -17.00 10.69 0.18
N GLU A 176 -16.90 10.34 -1.10
CA GLU A 176 -17.49 9.11 -1.64
C GLU A 176 -16.71 7.87 -1.19
N GLN A 177 -15.38 7.89 -1.28
CA GLN A 177 -14.52 6.81 -0.77
C GLN A 177 -14.74 6.58 0.72
N ALA A 178 -14.75 7.65 1.52
CA ALA A 178 -15.01 7.55 2.96
C ALA A 178 -16.37 6.91 3.24
N LYS A 179 -17.41 7.28 2.48
CA LYS A 179 -18.74 6.69 2.67
C LYS A 179 -18.76 5.19 2.35
N ILE A 180 -18.06 4.77 1.31
CA ILE A 180 -17.95 3.35 0.93
C ILE A 180 -17.24 2.55 2.01
N VAL A 181 -16.07 3.00 2.46
CA VAL A 181 -15.31 2.32 3.53
C VAL A 181 -16.15 2.23 4.80
N GLU A 182 -16.82 3.32 5.18
CA GLU A 182 -17.70 3.36 6.34
C GLU A 182 -18.85 2.34 6.26
N ASP A 183 -19.44 2.16 5.08
CA ASP A 183 -20.53 1.21 4.87
C ASP A 183 -20.05 -0.24 4.84
N ILE A 184 -18.84 -0.50 4.34
CA ILE A 184 -18.21 -1.83 4.37
C ILE A 184 -17.84 -2.22 5.80
N TYR A 185 -17.23 -1.31 6.56
CA TYR A 185 -16.73 -1.60 7.92
C TYR A 185 -17.85 -1.83 8.94
N LYS A 186 -19.10 -1.50 8.61
CA LYS A 186 -20.29 -1.79 9.42
C LYS A 186 -20.90 -3.17 9.14
N ARG A 187 -20.41 -3.88 8.14
CA ARG A 187 -20.94 -5.20 7.76
C ARG A 187 -20.46 -6.27 8.73
N LYS A 188 -21.14 -7.41 8.71
CA LYS A 188 -20.62 -8.64 9.31
C LYS A 188 -19.71 -9.35 8.32
N THR A 189 -18.78 -10.14 8.85
CA THR A 189 -17.99 -11.05 8.02
C THR A 189 -18.90 -12.05 7.32
N PHE A 190 -18.48 -12.48 6.13
CA PHE A 190 -19.12 -13.56 5.40
C PHE A 190 -18.08 -14.42 4.68
N ALA A 191 -18.39 -15.70 4.52
CA ALA A 191 -17.58 -16.61 3.73
C ALA A 191 -17.86 -16.42 2.23
N SER A 192 -16.81 -16.41 1.43
CA SER A 192 -16.86 -16.23 -0.01
C SER A 192 -15.80 -17.11 -0.68
N THR A 193 -15.80 -17.11 -2.01
CA THR A 193 -14.81 -17.83 -2.81
C THR A 193 -14.24 -16.93 -3.89
N TYR A 194 -13.00 -17.17 -4.28
CA TYR A 194 -12.45 -16.63 -5.52
C TYR A 194 -11.82 -17.75 -6.34
N THR A 195 -11.79 -17.53 -7.65
CA THR A 195 -11.28 -18.49 -8.62
C THR A 195 -10.10 -17.87 -9.36
N TYR A 196 -9.02 -18.63 -9.48
CA TYR A 196 -7.82 -18.20 -10.21
C TYR A 196 -7.25 -19.36 -11.02
N THR A 197 -6.49 -19.04 -12.07
CA THR A 197 -5.84 -20.04 -12.91
C THR A 197 -4.34 -20.06 -12.62
N PHE A 198 -3.81 -21.24 -12.33
CA PHE A 198 -2.37 -21.46 -12.16
C PHE A 198 -1.98 -22.75 -12.88
N ASN A 199 -0.91 -22.74 -13.69
CA ASN A 199 -0.48 -23.89 -14.50
C ASN A 199 -1.65 -24.52 -15.31
N ASP A 200 -2.43 -23.70 -16.01
CA ASP A 200 -3.61 -24.09 -16.81
C ASP A 200 -4.70 -24.85 -16.04
N ARG A 201 -4.70 -24.75 -14.70
CA ARG A 201 -5.72 -25.34 -13.83
C ARG A 201 -6.45 -24.25 -13.08
N GLU A 202 -7.76 -24.42 -12.99
CA GLU A 202 -8.60 -23.55 -12.19
C GLU A 202 -8.59 -24.02 -10.73
N TYR A 203 -8.32 -23.09 -9.84
CA TYR A 203 -8.35 -23.26 -8.39
C TYR A 203 -9.44 -22.37 -7.83
N THR A 204 -10.17 -22.88 -6.84
CA THR A 204 -11.14 -22.09 -6.08
C THR A 204 -10.75 -22.11 -4.62
N GLU A 205 -10.52 -20.93 -4.07
CA GLU A 205 -10.16 -20.75 -2.66
C GLU A 205 -11.31 -20.08 -1.91
N LYS A 206 -11.43 -20.44 -0.63
CA LYS A 206 -12.39 -19.85 0.30
C LYS A 206 -11.69 -18.78 1.12
N TYR A 207 -12.42 -17.72 1.44
CA TYR A 207 -11.97 -16.68 2.35
C TYR A 207 -13.15 -16.12 3.14
N ILE A 208 -12.83 -15.42 4.22
CA ILE A 208 -13.79 -14.62 5.00
C ILE A 208 -13.46 -13.15 4.77
N GLY A 209 -14.46 -12.30 4.58
CA GLY A 209 -14.26 -10.87 4.33
C GLY A 209 -15.48 -10.02 4.68
N LEU A 210 -15.34 -8.69 4.58
CA LEU A 210 -16.46 -7.72 4.65
C LEU A 210 -16.98 -7.30 3.26
N LEU A 211 -16.26 -7.68 2.21
CA LEU A 211 -16.62 -7.51 0.80
C LEU A 211 -16.12 -8.70 -0.02
N SER A 212 -16.71 -8.91 -1.19
CA SER A 212 -16.25 -9.95 -2.12
C SER A 212 -15.12 -9.42 -3.01
N ARG A 213 -14.36 -10.34 -3.61
CA ARG A 213 -13.36 -10.02 -4.64
C ARG A 213 -13.98 -9.27 -5.82
N GLU A 214 -15.18 -9.67 -6.26
CA GLU A 214 -15.90 -8.97 -7.34
C GLU A 214 -16.27 -7.53 -6.94
N GLU A 215 -16.72 -7.31 -5.70
CA GLU A 215 -17.01 -5.98 -5.19
C GLU A 215 -15.72 -5.14 -5.07
N PHE A 216 -14.65 -5.72 -4.55
CA PHE A 216 -13.32 -5.09 -4.49
C PHE A 216 -12.85 -4.65 -5.88
N ASP A 217 -12.84 -5.57 -6.84
CA ASP A 217 -12.40 -5.28 -8.21
C ASP A 217 -13.29 -4.21 -8.87
N THR A 218 -14.60 -4.24 -8.62
CA THR A 218 -15.55 -3.23 -9.10
C THR A 218 -15.26 -1.85 -8.53
N LEU A 219 -14.99 -1.77 -7.22
CA LEU A 219 -14.66 -0.52 -6.55
C LEU A 219 -13.30 0.01 -7.02
N CYS A 220 -12.29 -0.83 -7.11
CA CYS A 220 -10.97 -0.45 -7.63
C CYS A 220 -11.08 0.06 -9.07
N ASN A 221 -11.77 -0.65 -9.97
CA ASN A 221 -11.95 -0.18 -11.35
C ASN A 221 -12.74 1.13 -11.45
N LYS A 222 -13.64 1.42 -10.49
CA LYS A 222 -14.40 2.67 -10.46
C LYS A 222 -13.59 3.86 -9.96
N PHE A 223 -12.81 3.68 -8.90
CA PHE A 223 -12.14 4.78 -8.20
C PHE A 223 -10.65 4.92 -8.54
N ILE A 224 -10.06 3.89 -9.11
CA ILE A 224 -8.64 3.78 -9.44
C ILE A 224 -8.55 3.49 -10.96
N PRO A 225 -8.71 4.51 -11.81
CA PRO A 225 -8.88 4.34 -13.25
C PRO A 225 -7.54 4.05 -13.96
N ILE A 226 -6.91 2.93 -13.63
CA ILE A 226 -5.71 2.43 -14.31
C ILE A 226 -6.16 1.61 -15.53
N PRO A 227 -5.75 1.97 -16.76
CA PRO A 227 -5.98 1.15 -17.95
C PRO A 227 -5.49 -0.29 -17.74
N LYS A 228 -6.22 -1.28 -18.26
CA LYS A 228 -5.92 -2.70 -18.02
C LYS A 228 -4.51 -3.07 -18.48
N GLU A 229 -4.09 -2.48 -19.59
CA GLU A 229 -2.76 -2.60 -20.20
C GLU A 229 -1.64 -1.93 -19.39
N GLU A 230 -1.97 -1.06 -18.44
CA GLU A 230 -1.02 -0.35 -17.59
C GLU A 230 -1.01 -0.90 -16.15
N LYS A 231 -1.86 -1.87 -15.82
CA LYS A 231 -1.88 -2.51 -14.50
C LYS A 231 -0.59 -3.26 -14.16
N GLN A 232 0.21 -3.60 -15.17
CA GLN A 232 1.48 -4.27 -15.00
C GLN A 232 2.47 -3.86 -16.10
N PHE A 233 3.74 -3.66 -15.77
CA PHE A 233 4.79 -3.38 -16.75
C PHE A 233 6.17 -3.87 -16.28
N GLU A 234 7.09 -4.09 -17.21
CA GLU A 234 8.46 -4.52 -16.89
C GLU A 234 9.36 -3.33 -16.52
N TYR A 235 10.04 -3.38 -15.37
CA TYR A 235 10.98 -2.32 -14.96
C TYR A 235 12.35 -2.39 -15.64
N SER A 236 12.69 -3.51 -16.27
CA SER A 236 13.96 -3.81 -16.93
C SER A 236 13.71 -4.34 -18.35
N ASN A 237 14.73 -4.31 -19.22
CA ASN A 237 14.70 -4.93 -20.55
C ASN A 237 15.45 -6.28 -20.61
N ASP A 238 16.06 -6.66 -19.50
CA ASP A 238 16.94 -7.84 -19.37
C ASP A 238 16.20 -9.10 -18.96
#